data_AF-A0A0X8HTE9-F1
#
_entry.id   AF-A0A0X8HTE9-F1
#
_cell.length_a   1.000
_cell.length_b   1.000
_cell.length_c   1.000
_cell.angle_alpha   90.00
_cell.angle_beta   90.00
_cell.angle_gamma   90.00
#
_symmetry.space_group_name_H-M   'P 1'
#
loop_
_entity.id
_entity.type
_entity.pdbx_description
1 polymer ?
#
loop_
_entity_poly.entity_id
_entity_poly.type
_entity_poly.pdbx_seq_one_letter_code
_entity_poly.pdbx_strand_id
1 'polypeptide(L)'
;MSTRYMDLLNEQQGYLDENYNLAQEVLDILDGLANEEKSDEDKIALLKSLKKGSDELFSSLINLRINNINSIESYNTKMKIGPSSDVAKSKLKVSPTDLGNPDNLYNYLKELRLLNFEWMKHLKLLNDFSTDMSFPIANQEGTDHIVVNREHFPAELLPVLERYDQHGEAVDDTMKLRSEMMQYFENIRSTRAKYHLENKYLIATSLKELTKSVAAWSSKWENLESLLFGDNPNSIRKLLQSVQSIKASIPQESKMDVEME
;
A
#
# COMPACT_ATOMS: atom_id res chain seq x y z
N MET A 1 -39.59 -53.71 -15.14
CA MET A 1 -38.89 -53.59 -13.84
C MET A 1 -37.99 -52.37 -13.92
N SER A 2 -38.44 -51.21 -13.44
CA SER A 2 -37.53 -50.05 -13.32
C SER A 2 -36.51 -50.42 -12.25
N THR A 3 -35.24 -50.48 -12.64
CA THR A 3 -34.19 -50.68 -11.66
C THR A 3 -33.94 -49.31 -11.01
N ARG A 4 -33.76 -49.26 -9.70
CA ARG A 4 -33.40 -48.04 -8.92
C ARG A 4 -32.31 -47.13 -9.54
N TYR A 5 -31.53 -47.66 -10.48
CA TYR A 5 -30.52 -46.91 -11.23
C TYR A 5 -31.12 -46.12 -12.41
N MET A 6 -32.10 -46.68 -13.12
CA MET A 6 -32.83 -45.96 -14.16
C MET A 6 -33.66 -44.82 -13.58
N ASP A 7 -34.20 -44.99 -12.37
CA ASP A 7 -34.91 -43.90 -11.66
C ASP A 7 -33.94 -42.76 -11.30
N LEU A 8 -32.74 -43.07 -10.80
CA LEU A 8 -31.69 -42.07 -10.51
C LEU A 8 -31.18 -41.36 -11.76
N LEU A 9 -31.05 -42.07 -12.89
CA LEU A 9 -30.67 -41.47 -14.18
C LEU A 9 -31.75 -40.52 -14.71
N ASN A 10 -33.03 -40.87 -14.56
CA ASN A 10 -34.14 -39.98 -14.93
C ASN A 10 -34.18 -38.75 -14.03
N GLU A 11 -33.92 -38.92 -12.73
CA GLU A 11 -33.78 -37.81 -11.78
C GLU A 11 -32.55 -36.94 -12.11
N GLN A 12 -31.45 -37.54 -12.58
CA GLN A 12 -30.25 -36.81 -13.01
C GLN A 12 -30.52 -35.99 -14.26
N GLN A 13 -31.29 -36.51 -15.22
CA GLN A 13 -31.73 -35.76 -16.38
C GLN A 13 -32.61 -34.57 -15.95
N GLY A 14 -33.53 -34.76 -15.00
CA GLY A 14 -34.36 -33.69 -14.46
C GLY A 14 -33.53 -32.56 -13.83
N TYR A 15 -32.52 -32.90 -13.02
CA TYR A 15 -31.60 -31.89 -12.47
C TYR A 15 -30.72 -31.22 -13.53
N LEU A 16 -30.37 -31.93 -14.61
CA LEU A 16 -29.59 -31.36 -15.71
C LEU A 16 -30.39 -30.36 -16.53
N ASP A 17 -31.66 -30.66 -16.82
CA ASP A 17 -32.56 -29.75 -17.52
C ASP A 17 -32.86 -28.50 -16.67
N GLU A 18 -33.06 -28.67 -15.35
CA GLU A 18 -33.21 -27.56 -14.40
C GLU A 18 -31.94 -26.70 -14.34
N ASN A 19 -30.75 -27.34 -14.27
CA ASN A 19 -29.48 -26.62 -14.25
C ASN A 19 -29.24 -25.84 -15.54
N TYR A 20 -29.58 -26.43 -16.69
CA TYR A 20 -29.46 -25.79 -17.99
C TYR A 20 -30.33 -24.54 -18.08
N ASN A 21 -31.59 -24.62 -17.64
CA ASN A 21 -32.50 -23.48 -17.63
C ASN A 21 -31.99 -22.36 -16.72
N LEU A 22 -31.55 -22.68 -15.50
CA LEU A 22 -30.98 -21.70 -14.56
C LEU A 22 -29.68 -21.07 -15.09
N ALA A 23 -28.84 -21.84 -15.79
CA ALA A 23 -27.63 -21.32 -16.41
C ALA A 23 -27.96 -20.35 -17.55
N GLN A 24 -28.97 -20.67 -18.36
CA GLN A 24 -29.45 -19.79 -19.43
C GLN A 24 -30.02 -18.49 -18.87
N GLU A 25 -30.83 -18.56 -17.81
CA GLU A 25 -31.35 -17.37 -17.13
C GLU A 25 -30.23 -16.46 -16.59
N VAL A 26 -29.19 -17.05 -15.99
CA VAL A 26 -28.02 -16.28 -15.51
C VAL A 26 -27.26 -15.64 -16.68
N LEU A 27 -27.10 -16.33 -17.81
CA LEU A 27 -26.46 -15.78 -19.01
C LEU A 27 -27.28 -14.64 -19.63
N ASP A 28 -28.61 -14.77 -19.68
CA ASP A 28 -29.50 -13.73 -20.18
C ASP A 28 -29.46 -12.47 -19.28
N ILE A 29 -29.32 -12.65 -17.96
CA ILE A 29 -29.12 -11.54 -17.01
C ILE A 29 -27.76 -10.87 -17.23
N LEU A 30 -26.70 -11.64 -17.48
CA LEU A 30 -25.35 -11.12 -17.76
C LEU A 30 -25.28 -10.35 -19.08
N ASP A 31 -25.90 -10.87 -20.14
CA ASP A 31 -26.04 -10.16 -21.41
C ASP A 31 -26.87 -8.87 -21.22
N GLY A 32 -27.90 -8.97 -20.38
CA GLY A 32 -28.66 -7.82 -19.94
C GLY A 32 -27.84 -6.74 -19.21
N LEU A 33 -26.79 -7.10 -18.49
CA LEU A 33 -25.89 -6.19 -17.77
C LEU A 33 -24.78 -5.63 -18.66
N ALA A 34 -24.37 -6.36 -19.70
CA ALA A 34 -23.37 -5.93 -20.68
C ALA A 34 -23.88 -4.85 -21.64
N ASN A 35 -25.21 -4.70 -21.77
CA ASN A 35 -25.84 -3.67 -22.60
C ASN A 35 -25.68 -2.27 -21.98
N GLU A 36 -24.86 -1.43 -22.62
CA GLU A 36 -24.55 -0.07 -22.14
C GLU A 36 -25.78 0.87 -22.11
N GLU A 37 -26.77 0.64 -22.98
CA GLU A 37 -27.97 1.48 -23.16
C GLU A 37 -28.99 1.40 -22.01
N LYS A 38 -28.84 0.46 -21.05
CA LYS A 38 -29.77 0.33 -19.93
C LYS A 38 -29.51 1.35 -18.83
N SER A 39 -30.61 1.85 -18.24
CA SER A 39 -30.57 2.75 -17.08
C SER A 39 -29.85 2.11 -15.90
N ASP A 40 -29.18 2.91 -15.08
CA ASP A 40 -28.45 2.45 -13.89
C ASP A 40 -29.37 1.76 -12.88
N GLU A 41 -30.64 2.17 -12.79
CA GLU A 41 -31.66 1.52 -11.95
C GLU A 41 -31.99 0.11 -12.42
N ASP A 42 -32.07 -0.10 -13.73
CA ASP A 42 -32.30 -1.42 -14.34
C ASP A 42 -31.08 -2.33 -14.17
N LYS A 43 -29.87 -1.77 -14.27
CA LYS A 43 -28.62 -2.51 -13.99
C LYS A 43 -28.56 -2.96 -12.53
N ILE A 44 -28.98 -2.12 -11.58
CA ILE A 44 -29.05 -2.50 -10.15
C ILE A 44 -30.10 -3.60 -9.91
N ALA A 45 -31.26 -3.54 -10.58
CA ALA A 45 -32.27 -4.60 -10.50
C ALA A 45 -31.75 -5.93 -11.07
N LEU A 46 -31.08 -5.88 -12.22
CA LEU A 46 -30.44 -7.05 -12.84
C LEU A 46 -29.33 -7.64 -11.96
N LEU A 47 -28.49 -6.81 -11.30
CA LEU A 47 -27.49 -7.28 -10.35
C LEU A 47 -28.11 -8.01 -9.14
N LYS A 48 -29.25 -7.53 -8.62
CA LYS A 48 -29.97 -8.22 -7.54
C LYS A 48 -30.54 -9.56 -8.01
N SER A 49 -31.08 -9.60 -9.24
CA SER A 49 -31.58 -10.85 -9.83
C SER A 49 -30.45 -11.84 -10.11
N LEU A 50 -29.28 -11.37 -10.54
CA LEU A 50 -28.08 -12.17 -10.78
C LEU A 50 -27.61 -12.85 -9.50
N LYS A 51 -27.60 -12.13 -8.38
CA LYS A 51 -27.23 -12.71 -7.08
C LYS A 51 -28.13 -13.89 -6.74
N LYS A 52 -29.45 -13.69 -6.84
CA LYS A 52 -30.44 -14.74 -6.56
C LYS A 52 -30.30 -15.94 -7.52
N GLY A 53 -30.19 -15.69 -8.82
CA GLY A 53 -29.99 -16.74 -9.82
C GLY A 53 -28.68 -17.51 -9.63
N SER A 54 -27.61 -16.84 -9.19
CA SER A 54 -26.33 -17.50 -8.89
C SER A 54 -26.40 -18.45 -7.69
N ASP A 55 -27.25 -18.16 -6.70
CA ASP A 55 -27.44 -19.00 -5.53
C ASP A 55 -28.31 -20.22 -5.86
N GLU A 56 -29.34 -20.04 -6.70
CA GLU A 56 -30.20 -21.11 -7.21
C GLU A 56 -29.45 -22.03 -8.18
N LEU A 57 -28.63 -21.48 -9.09
CA LEU A 57 -27.77 -22.26 -9.97
C LEU A 57 -26.76 -23.10 -9.17
N PHE A 58 -26.21 -22.54 -8.09
CA PHE A 58 -25.27 -23.24 -7.23
C PHE A 58 -25.93 -24.41 -6.48
N SER A 59 -27.13 -24.21 -5.91
CA SER A 59 -27.85 -25.29 -5.24
C SER A 59 -28.24 -26.41 -6.21
N SER A 60 -28.69 -26.06 -7.41
CA SER A 60 -28.97 -27.00 -8.51
C SER A 60 -27.72 -27.81 -8.90
N LEU A 61 -26.56 -27.15 -9.05
CA LEU A 61 -25.30 -27.83 -9.41
C LEU A 61 -24.84 -28.80 -8.32
N ILE A 62 -25.05 -28.45 -7.05
CA ILE A 62 -24.77 -29.34 -5.92
C ILE A 62 -25.67 -30.59 -5.99
N ASN A 63 -26.97 -30.41 -6.22
CA ASN A 63 -27.92 -31.52 -6.35
C ASN A 63 -27.56 -32.44 -7.53
N LEU A 64 -27.21 -31.87 -8.68
CA LEU A 64 -26.76 -32.62 -9.85
C LEU A 64 -25.51 -33.45 -9.53
N ARG A 65 -24.52 -32.87 -8.86
CA ARG A 65 -23.27 -33.57 -8.53
C ARG A 65 -23.49 -34.70 -7.53
N ILE A 66 -24.35 -34.50 -6.53
CA ILE A 66 -24.71 -35.54 -5.56
C ILE A 66 -25.48 -36.66 -6.23
N ASN A 67 -26.45 -36.35 -7.09
CA ASN A 67 -27.20 -37.39 -7.78
C ASN A 67 -26.30 -38.17 -8.78
N ASN A 68 -25.32 -37.52 -9.39
CA ASN A 68 -24.32 -38.19 -10.22
C ASN A 68 -23.47 -39.17 -9.38
N ILE A 69 -22.99 -38.74 -8.20
CA ILE A 69 -22.27 -39.64 -7.26
C ILE A 69 -23.17 -40.82 -6.85
N ASN A 70 -24.42 -40.56 -6.47
CA ASN A 70 -25.39 -41.59 -6.09
C ASN A 70 -25.69 -42.57 -7.24
N SER A 71 -25.74 -42.09 -8.48
CA SER A 71 -25.93 -42.90 -9.69
C SER A 71 -24.72 -43.79 -9.95
N ILE A 72 -23.51 -43.24 -9.87
CA ILE A 72 -22.24 -43.98 -10.02
C ILE A 72 -22.11 -45.05 -8.92
N GLU A 73 -22.44 -44.72 -7.68
CA GLU A 73 -22.43 -45.66 -6.57
C GLU A 73 -23.50 -46.75 -6.74
N SER A 74 -24.71 -46.40 -7.19
CA SER A 74 -25.77 -47.38 -7.47
C SER A 74 -25.39 -48.34 -8.60
N TYR A 75 -24.70 -47.84 -9.63
CA TYR A 75 -24.15 -48.66 -10.70
C TYR A 75 -23.04 -49.60 -10.19
N ASN A 76 -22.06 -49.05 -9.48
CA ASN A 76 -20.91 -49.82 -8.96
C ASN A 76 -21.33 -50.87 -7.93
N THR A 77 -22.29 -50.57 -7.05
CA THR A 77 -22.82 -51.52 -6.07
C THR A 77 -23.55 -52.68 -6.75
N LYS A 78 -24.39 -52.40 -7.77
CA LYS A 78 -25.05 -53.44 -8.57
C LYS A 78 -24.07 -54.30 -9.36
N MET A 79 -23.04 -53.70 -9.94
CA MET A 79 -22.11 -54.40 -10.82
C MET A 79 -21.02 -55.18 -10.08
N LYS A 80 -20.55 -54.71 -8.91
CA LYS A 80 -19.37 -55.27 -8.21
C LYS A 80 -19.65 -56.04 -6.92
N ILE A 81 -20.74 -55.75 -6.19
CA ILE A 81 -20.92 -56.23 -4.80
C ILE A 81 -22.23 -57.05 -4.61
N GLY A 82 -23.10 -57.04 -5.61
CA GLY A 82 -24.39 -57.74 -5.59
C GLY A 82 -25.50 -56.93 -4.91
N PRO A 83 -26.79 -57.24 -5.19
CA PRO A 83 -27.95 -56.42 -4.84
C PRO A 83 -28.22 -56.28 -3.32
N SER A 84 -27.50 -57.02 -2.48
CA SER A 84 -27.74 -57.14 -1.03
C SER A 84 -26.77 -56.32 -0.17
N SER A 85 -25.73 -55.71 -0.74
CA SER A 85 -24.71 -55.01 0.05
C SER A 85 -25.03 -53.52 0.16
N ASP A 86 -25.54 -53.12 1.33
CA ASP A 86 -25.83 -51.72 1.69
C ASP A 86 -24.57 -50.95 2.16
N VAL A 87 -23.39 -51.59 2.07
CA VAL A 87 -22.12 -51.11 2.65
C VAL A 87 -21.49 -49.96 1.84
N ALA A 88 -21.91 -49.74 0.60
CA ALA A 88 -21.28 -48.79 -0.33
C ALA A 88 -22.21 -47.69 -0.87
N LYS A 89 -23.37 -47.45 -0.24
CA LYS A 89 -24.24 -46.30 -0.59
C LYS A 89 -23.93 -45.14 0.35
N SER A 90 -23.20 -44.16 -0.15
CA SER A 90 -23.04 -42.88 0.52
C SER A 90 -24.41 -42.19 0.53
N LYS A 91 -25.04 -42.06 1.70
CA LYS A 91 -26.35 -41.41 1.85
C LYS A 91 -26.19 -39.88 1.89
N LEU A 92 -25.36 -39.34 0.99
CA LEU A 92 -25.12 -37.90 0.89
C LEU A 92 -26.43 -37.23 0.52
N LYS A 93 -26.83 -36.27 1.34
CA LYS A 93 -28.02 -35.46 1.11
C LYS A 93 -27.57 -34.01 1.08
N VAL A 94 -28.27 -33.21 0.29
CA VAL A 94 -28.18 -31.76 0.41
C VAL A 94 -29.57 -31.24 0.70
N SER A 95 -29.70 -30.67 1.88
CA SER A 95 -30.90 -29.96 2.28
C SER A 95 -30.50 -28.63 2.89
N PRO A 96 -31.03 -27.51 2.41
CA PRO A 96 -30.76 -26.20 3.00
C PRO A 96 -31.35 -26.05 4.42
N THR A 97 -32.27 -26.95 4.83
CA THR A 97 -32.98 -26.88 6.12
C THR A 97 -32.35 -27.73 7.23
N ASP A 98 -31.39 -28.60 6.91
CA ASP A 98 -30.93 -29.65 7.83
C ASP A 98 -29.47 -29.45 8.27
N LEU A 99 -29.20 -28.34 8.99
CA LEU A 99 -27.85 -27.90 9.34
C LEU A 99 -27.10 -28.84 10.31
N GLY A 100 -27.80 -29.73 11.03
CA GLY A 100 -27.22 -30.59 12.07
C GLY A 100 -26.78 -31.99 11.60
N ASN A 101 -26.97 -32.33 10.32
CA ASN A 101 -26.64 -33.65 9.80
C ASN A 101 -25.21 -33.67 9.22
N PRO A 102 -24.28 -34.51 9.71
CA PRO A 102 -22.92 -34.61 9.18
C PRO A 102 -22.85 -35.08 7.72
N ASP A 103 -23.91 -35.72 7.22
CA ASP A 103 -24.02 -36.14 5.81
C ASP A 103 -24.52 -35.01 4.87
N ASN A 104 -24.79 -33.82 5.42
CA ASN A 104 -25.23 -32.65 4.66
C ASN A 104 -24.06 -31.82 4.14
N LEU A 105 -23.68 -32.06 2.88
CA LEU A 105 -22.56 -31.39 2.23
C LEU A 105 -22.82 -29.91 1.89
N TYR A 106 -24.04 -29.42 2.09
CA TYR A 106 -24.40 -28.04 1.73
C TYR A 106 -23.55 -27.00 2.47
N ASN A 107 -23.36 -27.19 3.78
CA ASN A 107 -22.57 -26.27 4.59
C ASN A 107 -21.09 -26.30 4.20
N TYR A 108 -20.53 -27.50 3.98
CA TYR A 108 -19.15 -27.66 3.54
C TYR A 108 -18.90 -26.99 2.19
N LEU A 109 -19.77 -27.20 1.20
CA LEU A 109 -19.63 -26.58 -0.12
C LEU A 109 -19.84 -25.07 -0.07
N LYS A 110 -20.73 -24.59 0.81
CA LYS A 110 -20.92 -23.15 1.07
C LYS A 110 -19.67 -22.52 1.68
N GLU A 111 -19.08 -23.14 2.69
CA GLU A 111 -17.83 -22.68 3.30
C GLU A 111 -16.68 -22.67 2.29
N LEU A 112 -16.56 -23.71 1.47
CA LEU A 112 -15.54 -23.79 0.43
C LEU A 112 -15.72 -22.69 -0.62
N ARG A 113 -16.96 -22.37 -1.01
CA ARG A 113 -17.27 -21.23 -1.90
C ARG A 113 -16.90 -19.89 -1.25
N LEU A 114 -17.23 -19.70 0.03
CA LEU A 114 -16.88 -18.48 0.77
C LEU A 114 -15.36 -18.32 0.87
N LEU A 115 -14.64 -19.38 1.20
CA LEU A 115 -13.19 -19.39 1.25
C LEU A 115 -12.57 -19.03 -0.10
N ASN A 116 -13.06 -19.65 -1.19
CA ASN A 116 -12.57 -19.34 -2.53
C ASN A 116 -12.83 -17.88 -2.93
N PHE A 117 -13.98 -17.33 -2.54
CA PHE A 117 -14.30 -15.93 -2.81
C PHE A 117 -13.38 -14.97 -2.05
N GLU A 118 -13.18 -15.19 -0.74
CA GLU A 118 -12.28 -14.36 0.07
C GLU A 118 -10.81 -14.51 -0.39
N TRP A 119 -10.39 -15.71 -0.78
CA TRP A 119 -9.07 -15.93 -1.37
C TRP A 119 -8.87 -15.11 -2.65
N MET A 120 -9.82 -15.18 -3.58
CA MET A 120 -9.76 -14.40 -4.83
C MET A 120 -9.77 -12.90 -4.56
N LYS A 121 -10.52 -12.44 -3.55
CA LYS A 121 -10.54 -11.05 -3.13
C LYS A 121 -9.19 -10.62 -2.56
N HIS A 122 -8.57 -11.43 -1.70
CA HIS A 122 -7.24 -11.16 -1.14
C HIS A 122 -6.17 -11.09 -2.24
N LEU A 123 -6.20 -12.03 -3.18
CA LEU A 123 -5.26 -12.04 -4.32
C LEU A 123 -5.41 -10.78 -5.18
N LYS A 124 -6.64 -10.38 -5.51
CA LYS A 124 -6.89 -9.12 -6.22
C LYS A 124 -6.45 -7.90 -5.43
N LEU A 125 -6.65 -7.90 -4.10
CA LEU A 125 -6.23 -6.80 -3.24
C LEU A 125 -4.71 -6.58 -3.31
N LEU A 126 -3.94 -7.68 -3.34
CA LEU A 126 -2.48 -7.64 -3.41
C LEU A 126 -1.92 -7.27 -4.80
N ASN A 127 -2.60 -7.64 -5.88
CA ASN A 127 -2.07 -7.43 -7.24
C ASN A 127 -2.60 -6.17 -7.91
N ASP A 128 -3.93 -6.00 -7.93
CA ASP A 128 -4.58 -4.97 -8.75
C ASP A 128 -4.90 -3.72 -7.93
N PHE A 129 -5.16 -3.89 -6.64
CA PHE A 129 -5.52 -2.81 -5.72
C PHE A 129 -4.41 -2.46 -4.72
N SER A 130 -3.20 -3.00 -4.91
CA SER A 130 -2.06 -2.58 -4.11
C SER A 130 -1.74 -1.12 -4.39
N THR A 131 -1.84 -0.29 -3.36
CA THR A 131 -1.43 1.11 -3.43
C THR A 131 -0.01 1.24 -2.93
N ASP A 132 0.91 1.54 -3.84
CA ASP A 132 2.28 1.88 -3.48
C ASP A 132 2.37 3.29 -2.88
N MET A 133 3.32 3.46 -1.96
CA MET A 133 3.65 4.77 -1.40
C MET A 133 4.37 5.64 -2.42
N SER A 134 4.26 6.96 -2.26
CA SER A 134 5.00 7.91 -3.10
C SER A 134 6.51 7.73 -2.90
N PHE A 135 7.21 7.31 -3.95
CA PHE A 135 8.66 7.14 -3.91
C PHE A 135 9.36 8.49 -3.81
N PRO A 136 10.17 8.74 -2.76
CA PRO A 136 10.97 9.95 -2.71
C PRO A 136 12.00 9.91 -3.84
N ILE A 137 12.09 11.01 -4.58
CA ILE A 137 13.13 11.20 -5.57
C ILE A 137 14.43 11.42 -4.80
N ALA A 138 15.30 10.40 -4.77
CA ALA A 138 16.64 10.52 -4.22
C ALA A 138 17.61 10.78 -5.37
N ASN A 139 18.34 11.89 -5.30
CA ASN A 139 19.47 12.11 -6.20
C ASN A 139 20.60 11.18 -5.74
N GLN A 140 21.03 10.26 -6.61
CA GLN A 140 22.27 9.52 -6.37
C GLN A 140 23.44 10.51 -6.45
N GLU A 141 24.30 10.49 -5.44
CA GLU A 141 25.47 11.37 -5.40
C GLU A 141 26.35 11.12 -6.65
N GLY A 142 26.56 12.16 -7.46
CA GLY A 142 27.48 12.12 -8.60
C GLY A 142 26.89 11.74 -9.96
N THR A 143 25.57 11.58 -10.10
CA THR A 143 24.92 11.32 -11.39
C THR A 143 23.78 12.30 -11.68
N ASP A 144 23.71 12.83 -12.91
CA ASP A 144 22.59 13.65 -13.41
C ASP A 144 21.30 12.84 -13.66
N HIS A 145 21.32 11.53 -13.39
CA HIS A 145 20.19 10.64 -13.58
C HIS A 145 19.35 10.56 -12.31
N ILE A 146 18.11 11.04 -12.43
CA ILE A 146 17.08 10.91 -11.40
C ILE A 146 16.48 9.51 -11.48
N VAL A 147 16.90 8.62 -10.59
CA VAL A 147 16.29 7.30 -10.45
C VAL A 147 15.20 7.37 -9.39
N VAL A 148 13.97 7.00 -9.76
CA VAL A 148 12.88 6.82 -8.79
C VAL A 148 13.25 5.62 -7.93
N ASN A 149 13.57 5.84 -6.66
CA ASN A 149 13.94 4.77 -5.75
C ASN A 149 12.68 3.98 -5.38
N ARG A 150 12.38 2.95 -6.18
CA ARG A 150 11.23 2.06 -5.96
C ARG A 150 11.44 1.06 -4.82
N GLU A 151 12.67 0.89 -4.37
CA GLU A 151 13.07 -0.27 -3.57
C GLU A 151 13.30 0.06 -2.08
N HIS A 152 13.49 1.33 -1.72
CA HIS A 152 13.89 1.67 -0.35
C HIS A 152 12.88 2.59 0.33
N PHE A 153 12.04 1.98 1.17
CA PHE A 153 11.35 2.71 2.23
C PHE A 153 12.38 3.31 3.20
N PRO A 154 12.10 4.45 3.85
CA PRO A 154 12.92 4.94 4.94
C PRO A 154 13.12 3.84 5.99
N ALA A 155 14.36 3.64 6.46
CA ALA A 155 14.70 2.58 7.41
C ALA A 155 13.85 2.63 8.71
N GLU A 156 13.37 3.82 9.06
CA GLU A 156 12.52 4.07 10.22
C GLU A 156 11.06 3.59 10.01
N LEU A 157 10.60 3.51 8.76
CA LEU A 157 9.22 3.11 8.41
C LEU A 157 9.08 1.60 8.20
N LEU A 158 10.13 0.93 7.72
CA LEU A 158 10.18 -0.53 7.54
C LEU A 158 9.70 -1.33 8.77
N PRO A 159 10.20 -1.09 10.01
CA PRO A 159 9.76 -1.87 11.17
C PRO A 159 8.30 -1.63 11.55
N VAL A 160 7.74 -0.47 11.22
CA VAL A 160 6.31 -0.18 11.47
C VAL A 160 5.44 -0.92 10.45
N LEU A 161 5.87 -0.97 9.19
CA LEU A 161 5.21 -1.74 8.13
C LEU A 161 5.28 -3.24 8.39
N GLU A 162 6.43 -3.77 8.79
CA GLU A 162 6.58 -5.19 9.17
C GLU A 162 5.68 -5.57 10.36
N ARG A 163 5.43 -4.65 11.29
CA ARG A 163 4.48 -4.88 12.39
C ARG A 163 3.03 -4.95 11.91
N TYR A 164 2.67 -4.23 10.85
CA TYR A 164 1.34 -4.34 10.24
C TYR A 164 1.10 -5.73 9.65
N ASP A 165 2.13 -6.35 9.07
CA ASP A 165 2.02 -7.71 8.50
C ASP A 165 1.97 -8.80 9.59
N GLN A 166 2.53 -8.53 10.78
CA GLN A 166 2.59 -9.50 11.89
C GLN A 166 1.34 -9.52 12.77
N HIS A 167 0.56 -8.42 12.83
CA HIS A 167 -0.60 -8.32 13.71
C HIS A 167 -1.87 -8.73 12.98
N GLY A 168 -2.34 -9.96 13.26
CA GLY A 168 -3.63 -10.47 12.81
C GLY A 168 -4.77 -10.04 13.74
N GLU A 169 -5.76 -9.34 13.18
CA GLU A 169 -7.14 -9.14 13.67
C GLU A 169 -7.39 -8.23 14.89
N ALA A 170 -6.41 -7.92 15.74
CA ALA A 170 -6.65 -7.02 16.88
C ALA A 170 -6.78 -5.55 16.43
N VAL A 171 -8.03 -5.06 16.35
CA VAL A 171 -8.36 -3.67 15.95
C VAL A 171 -7.60 -2.63 16.80
N ASP A 172 -7.44 -2.88 18.10
CA ASP A 172 -6.72 -1.98 19.00
C ASP A 172 -5.23 -1.84 18.65
N ASP A 173 -4.59 -2.90 18.14
CA ASP A 173 -3.19 -2.86 17.75
C ASP A 173 -3.01 -2.15 16.41
N THR A 174 -3.96 -2.30 15.48
CA THR A 174 -3.97 -1.53 14.22
C THR A 174 -4.15 -0.02 14.47
N MET A 175 -4.91 0.37 15.49
CA MET A 175 -5.08 1.79 15.88
C MET A 175 -3.79 2.36 16.50
N LYS A 176 -3.10 1.59 17.34
CA LYS A 176 -1.80 1.99 17.89
C LYS A 176 -0.77 2.18 16.79
N LEU A 177 -0.65 1.21 15.88
CA LEU A 177 0.23 1.29 14.71
C LEU A 177 -0.07 2.52 13.84
N ARG A 178 -1.35 2.84 13.65
CA ARG A 178 -1.77 4.05 12.94
C ARG A 178 -1.32 5.32 13.66
N SER A 179 -1.42 5.35 14.99
CA SER A 179 -0.97 6.49 15.79
C SER A 179 0.55 6.68 15.71
N GLU A 180 1.34 5.59 15.74
CA GLU A 180 2.79 5.61 15.56
C GLU A 180 3.16 6.18 14.18
N MET A 181 2.45 5.75 13.13
CA MET A 181 2.68 6.24 11.77
C MET A 181 2.31 7.72 11.62
N MET A 182 1.22 8.19 12.26
CA MET A 182 0.85 9.60 12.26
C MET A 182 1.88 10.46 13.01
N GLN A 183 2.39 9.98 14.14
CA GLN A 183 3.44 10.66 14.88
C GLN A 183 4.73 10.76 14.07
N TYR A 184 5.07 9.72 13.31
CA TYR A 184 6.19 9.75 12.37
C TYR A 184 6.03 10.86 11.31
N PHE A 185 4.86 10.97 10.69
CA PHE A 185 4.60 12.03 9.71
C PHE A 185 4.61 13.44 10.33
N GLU A 186 4.11 13.59 11.54
CA GLU A 186 4.18 14.86 12.27
C GLU A 186 5.62 15.26 12.59
N ASN A 187 6.45 14.31 13.02
CA ASN A 187 7.87 14.53 13.27
C ASN A 187 8.61 14.99 12.00
N ILE A 188 8.35 14.35 10.84
CA ILE A 188 8.93 14.79 9.56
C ILE A 188 8.48 16.20 9.21
N ARG A 189 7.18 16.49 9.35
CA ARG A 189 6.61 17.81 9.03
C ARG A 189 7.24 18.89 9.91
N SER A 190 7.34 18.65 11.21
CA SER A 190 7.94 19.56 12.18
C SER A 190 9.42 19.80 11.88
N THR A 191 10.18 18.73 11.66
CA THR A 191 11.61 18.79 11.34
C THR A 191 11.86 19.57 10.05
N ARG A 192 11.07 19.31 8.99
CA ARG A 192 11.17 20.04 7.73
C ARG A 192 10.82 21.51 7.88
N ALA A 193 9.79 21.84 8.65
CA ALA A 193 9.41 23.22 8.91
C ALA A 193 10.51 23.96 9.68
N LYS A 194 11.11 23.32 10.70
CA LYS A 194 12.24 23.86 11.46
C LYS A 194 13.42 24.18 10.55
N TYR A 195 13.92 23.20 9.78
CA TYR A 195 15.04 23.42 8.88
C TYR A 195 14.75 24.45 7.79
N HIS A 196 13.51 24.51 7.28
CA HIS A 196 13.14 25.53 6.29
C HIS A 196 13.20 26.94 6.89
N LEU A 197 12.71 27.12 8.12
CA LEU A 197 12.79 28.40 8.81
C LEU A 197 14.23 28.78 9.15
N GLU A 198 15.03 27.85 9.66
CA GLU A 198 16.44 28.07 9.97
C GLU A 198 17.23 28.45 8.71
N ASN A 199 17.06 27.71 7.61
CA ASN A 199 17.72 28.03 6.35
C ASN A 199 17.30 29.40 5.80
N LYS A 200 16.01 29.72 5.86
CA LYS A 200 15.49 30.98 5.32
C LYS A 200 15.89 32.19 6.14
N TYR A 201 15.88 32.08 7.47
CA TYR A 201 16.07 33.24 8.35
C TYR A 201 17.46 33.31 8.98
N LEU A 202 18.05 32.21 9.43
CA LEU A 202 19.38 32.22 10.06
C LEU A 202 20.49 32.15 9.02
N ILE A 203 20.39 31.23 8.05
CA ILE A 203 21.45 31.08 7.04
C ILE A 203 21.44 32.25 6.07
N ALA A 204 20.27 32.69 5.61
CA ALA A 204 20.21 33.83 4.69
C ALA A 204 20.71 35.15 5.33
N THR A 205 20.44 35.37 6.62
CA THR A 205 20.92 36.58 7.32
C THR A 205 22.43 36.51 7.58
N SER A 206 22.93 35.38 8.07
CA SER A 206 24.38 35.18 8.25
C SER A 206 25.14 35.27 6.93
N LEU A 207 24.60 34.72 5.83
CA LEU A 207 25.19 34.86 4.50
C LEU A 207 25.20 36.32 4.03
N LYS A 208 24.14 37.08 4.31
CA LYS A 208 24.07 38.52 3.99
C LYS A 208 25.10 39.33 4.80
N GLU A 209 25.28 39.02 6.07
CA GLU A 209 26.30 39.65 6.93
C GLU A 209 27.72 39.29 6.47
N LEU A 210 27.96 38.02 6.15
CA LEU A 210 29.24 37.55 5.60
C LEU A 210 29.53 38.21 4.25
N THR A 211 28.54 38.35 3.37
CA THR A 211 28.72 39.01 2.08
C THR A 211 29.09 40.49 2.28
N LYS A 212 28.47 41.17 3.25
CA LYS A 212 28.83 42.55 3.61
C LYS A 212 30.25 42.66 4.17
N SER A 213 30.65 41.73 5.04
CA SER A 213 32.00 41.74 5.62
C SER A 213 33.05 41.47 4.54
N VAL A 214 32.82 40.49 3.66
CA VAL A 214 33.69 40.20 2.51
C VAL A 214 33.80 41.41 1.57
N ALA A 215 32.69 42.09 1.25
CA ALA A 215 32.72 43.30 0.43
C ALA A 215 33.51 44.44 1.10
N ALA A 216 33.35 44.63 2.42
CA ALA A 216 34.12 45.62 3.17
C ALA A 216 35.62 45.27 3.21
N TRP A 217 35.96 43.99 3.34
CA TRP A 217 37.34 43.51 3.26
C TRP A 217 37.94 43.69 1.86
N SER A 218 37.19 43.37 0.81
CA SER A 218 37.59 43.61 -0.58
C SER A 218 37.90 45.08 -0.82
N SER A 219 37.04 45.99 -0.36
CA SER A 219 37.26 47.43 -0.50
C SER A 219 38.48 47.91 0.31
N LYS A 220 38.69 47.39 1.53
CA LYS A 220 39.91 47.70 2.30
C LYS A 220 41.17 47.18 1.61
N TRP A 221 41.11 45.99 1.03
CA TRP A 221 42.21 45.41 0.28
C TRP A 221 42.55 46.23 -0.96
N GLU A 222 41.54 46.61 -1.75
CA GLU A 222 41.68 47.47 -2.93
C GLU A 222 42.23 48.87 -2.56
N ASN A 223 41.81 49.42 -1.41
CA ASN A 223 42.38 50.66 -0.89
C ASN A 223 43.86 50.53 -0.49
N LEU A 224 44.24 49.42 0.14
CA LEU A 224 45.64 49.13 0.47
C LEU A 224 46.48 48.89 -0.79
N GLU A 225 45.93 48.18 -1.76
CA GLU A 225 46.55 47.95 -3.07
C GLU A 225 46.75 49.27 -3.82
N SER A 226 45.75 50.14 -3.87
CA SER A 226 45.87 51.49 -4.43
C SER A 226 46.91 52.35 -3.67
N LEU A 227 47.09 52.15 -2.37
CA LEU A 227 48.09 52.88 -1.58
C LEU A 227 49.52 52.35 -1.83
N LEU A 228 49.67 51.03 -2.01
CA LEU A 228 50.96 50.36 -2.20
C LEU A 228 51.43 50.36 -3.65
N PHE A 229 50.51 50.28 -4.61
CA PHE A 229 50.79 50.06 -6.03
C PHE A 229 50.13 51.08 -6.97
N GLY A 230 49.30 51.98 -6.46
CA GLY A 230 48.66 53.01 -7.29
C GLY A 230 49.65 54.04 -7.85
N ASP A 231 49.41 54.46 -9.10
CA ASP A 231 50.22 55.31 -10.00
C ASP A 231 50.67 56.70 -9.50
N ASN A 232 50.56 57.02 -8.20
CA ASN A 232 50.84 58.36 -7.68
C ASN A 232 52.19 58.42 -6.93
N PRO A 233 53.17 59.23 -7.39
CA PRO A 233 54.51 59.35 -6.76
C PRO A 233 54.51 59.89 -5.31
N ASN A 234 53.34 60.25 -4.77
CA ASN A 234 53.14 60.67 -3.38
C ASN A 234 52.58 59.56 -2.46
N SER A 235 52.33 58.34 -2.96
CA SER A 235 51.69 57.25 -2.21
C SER A 235 52.54 56.76 -1.02
N ILE A 236 53.85 56.52 -1.24
CA ILE A 236 54.81 56.12 -0.20
C ILE A 236 54.93 57.20 0.89
N ARG A 237 54.85 58.48 0.50
CA ARG A 237 54.93 59.62 1.44
C ARG A 237 53.68 59.70 2.33
N LYS A 238 52.50 59.41 1.79
CA LYS A 238 51.24 59.29 2.55
C LYS A 238 51.21 58.03 3.42
N LEU A 239 51.78 56.92 2.94
CA LEU A 239 51.90 55.67 3.70
C LEU A 239 52.79 55.85 4.94
N LEU A 240 53.91 56.57 4.80
CA LEU A 240 54.77 56.95 5.93
C LEU A 240 54.03 57.84 6.95
N GLN A 241 53.19 58.78 6.49
CA GLN A 241 52.36 59.60 7.38
C GLN A 241 51.28 58.79 8.09
N SER A 242 50.60 57.85 7.41
CA SER A 242 49.60 56.98 8.04
C SER A 242 50.23 56.01 9.04
N VAL A 243 51.44 55.51 8.76
CA VAL A 243 52.20 54.68 9.71
C VAL A 243 52.64 55.51 10.93
N GLN A 244 53.03 56.77 10.74
CA GLN A 244 53.33 57.69 11.85
C GLN A 244 52.09 58.01 12.70
N SER A 245 50.91 58.19 12.10
CA SER A 245 49.68 58.41 12.86
C SER A 245 49.22 57.15 13.60
N ILE A 246 49.39 55.96 13.00
CA ILE A 246 49.08 54.68 13.67
C ILE A 246 50.03 54.45 14.84
N LYS A 247 51.33 54.75 14.68
CA LYS A 247 52.32 54.69 15.76
C LYS A 247 52.01 55.66 16.91
N ALA A 248 51.44 56.82 16.62
CA ALA A 248 51.00 57.78 17.65
C ALA A 248 49.71 57.36 18.38
N SER A 249 48.90 56.49 17.77
CA SER A 249 47.66 55.95 18.37
C SER A 249 47.84 54.61 19.10
N ILE A 250 49.04 54.01 19.08
CA ILE A 250 49.38 52.86 19.93
C ILE A 250 49.74 53.43 21.32
N PRO A 251 48.99 53.11 22.39
CA PRO A 251 49.34 53.56 23.74
C PRO A 251 50.73 53.03 24.07
N GLN A 252 51.64 53.93 24.47
CA GLN A 252 52.89 53.50 25.11
C GLN A 252 52.52 52.65 26.32
N GLU A 253 53.05 51.43 26.38
CA GLU A 253 52.95 50.57 27.56
C GLU A 253 53.28 51.40 28.80
N SER A 254 52.28 51.54 29.66
CA SER A 254 52.43 51.97 31.03
C SER A 254 53.49 51.08 31.66
N LYS A 255 54.65 51.64 32.00
CA LYS A 255 55.55 51.02 32.96
C LYS A 255 54.73 50.79 34.23
N MET A 256 54.28 49.56 34.45
CA MET A 256 53.85 49.11 35.76
C MET A 256 55.12 49.05 36.60
N ASP A 257 55.29 50.03 37.49
CA ASP A 257 56.10 49.84 38.69
C ASP A 257 55.48 48.67 39.47
N VAL A 258 56.22 47.57 39.52
CA VAL A 258 55.99 46.48 40.45
C VAL A 258 56.59 46.92 41.78
N GLU A 259 55.80 47.55 42.64
CA GLU A 259 56.07 47.52 44.07
C GLU A 259 55.39 46.25 44.62
N MET A 260 56.22 45.32 45.10
CA MET A 260 55.76 44.18 45.89
C MET A 260 55.48 44.65 47.31
N GLU A 261 54.25 44.45 47.78
CA GLU A 261 53.89 44.06 49.16
C GLU A 261 52.50 43.41 49.19
#